data_AF-A0A1B8HRR5-F1
#
_entry.id   AF-A0A1B8HRR5-F1
#
_cell.length_a   1.000
_cell.length_b   1.000
_cell.length_c   1.000
_cell.angle_alpha   90.00
_cell.angle_beta   90.00
_cell.angle_gamma   90.00
#
_symmetry.space_group_name_H-M   'P 1'
#
loop_
_entity.id
_entity.type
_entity.pdbx_description
1 polymer ?
#
loop_
_entity_poly.entity_id
_entity_poly.type
_entity_poly.pdbx_seq_one_letter_code
_entity_poly.pdbx_strand_id
1 'polypeptide(L)'
;MSQFDFIGLFTVWFISLTFILLLTYREFRRVRFNFNIFFSLLYLLTFYFGFPFTFTLVFQFDVQVVPASSLLQALLASTSFYAIYYVAYKTRLRRTQSTGSRPLFSMNKTETNLTWMLLAAIAIGTAGIFFMENGLLLFKLKTYSQIFSSQVTGVALKRFFYFFIPAMLVVFFLKPTFNRWIGFLIATVAFGIMTYVIVGGTRANIIIAFALFLFIGIVRGWISLWMLVSAGVFGVVGMFWLALKRYSLDVSGAEAFYTFLYLTRDTFSPWENLGLLLDNYDKIEFQGLAPIIRDFYVFIPGWLWPDRPDTVLNAANYFTWEVLNNHSGLAISPTLIGSLVVMGGFWFIPLGAVVVGLIIKWFDWLYVQGQRETNRYKAAILHAFCFGAIFNMIVLAREGMDSFVSRVVFFCLIFGFCLVVAKLLYWLFEVAGVIRHYVISQGKRTRLSS
;
A
#
# COMPACT_ATOMS: atom_id res chain seq x y z
N MET A 1 29.18 2.92 18.02
CA MET A 1 29.61 2.40 16.70
C MET A 1 30.97 2.99 16.38
N SER A 2 31.96 2.18 15.96
CA SER A 2 33.29 2.73 15.63
C SER A 2 33.29 3.43 14.26
N GLN A 3 34.29 4.27 13.98
CA GLN A 3 34.46 4.89 12.65
C GLN A 3 34.71 3.85 11.56
N PHE A 4 35.40 2.74 11.87
CA PHE A 4 35.64 1.66 10.92
C PHE A 4 34.36 0.89 10.57
N ASP A 5 33.52 0.62 11.57
CA ASP A 5 32.21 0.01 11.35
C ASP A 5 31.36 0.86 10.41
N PHE A 6 31.40 2.19 10.62
CA PHE A 6 30.71 3.13 9.75
C PHE A 6 31.22 3.06 8.30
N ILE A 7 32.53 3.12 8.10
CA ILE A 7 33.12 3.08 6.74
C ILE A 7 32.72 1.78 6.01
N GLY A 8 32.74 0.65 6.73
CA GLY A 8 32.29 -0.64 6.21
C GLY A 8 30.81 -0.62 5.82
N LEU A 9 29.93 -0.18 6.72
CA LEU A 9 28.50 -0.06 6.47
C LEU A 9 28.20 0.91 5.31
N PHE A 10 28.87 2.06 5.26
CA PHE A 10 28.71 3.05 4.20
C PHE A 10 29.13 2.50 2.84
N THR A 11 30.21 1.74 2.79
CA THR A 11 30.68 1.11 1.54
C THR A 11 29.66 0.10 1.03
N VAL A 12 29.16 -0.78 1.90
CA VAL A 12 28.13 -1.77 1.52
C VAL A 12 26.83 -1.09 1.12
N TRP A 13 26.40 -0.06 1.88
CA TRP A 13 25.23 0.75 1.55
C TRP A 13 25.38 1.43 0.19
N PHE A 14 26.51 2.06 -0.09
CA PHE A 14 26.76 2.78 -1.34
C PHE A 14 26.75 1.82 -2.54
N ILE A 15 27.49 0.70 -2.46
CA ILE A 15 27.52 -0.30 -3.52
C ILE A 15 26.11 -0.84 -3.80
N SER A 16 25.37 -1.17 -2.73
CA SER A 16 24.02 -1.72 -2.83
C SER A 16 23.03 -0.71 -3.41
N LEU A 17 23.09 0.54 -2.95
CA LEU A 17 22.28 1.64 -3.45
C LEU A 17 22.55 1.89 -4.94
N THR A 18 23.82 1.99 -5.34
CA THR A 18 24.21 2.17 -6.73
C THR A 18 23.73 1.00 -7.60
N PHE A 19 23.89 -0.24 -7.14
CA PHE A 19 23.40 -1.42 -7.84
C PHE A 19 21.88 -1.34 -8.12
N ILE A 20 21.08 -1.06 -7.10
CA ILE A 20 19.62 -0.98 -7.21
C ILE A 20 19.19 0.21 -8.10
N LEU A 21 19.82 1.38 -7.91
CA LEU A 21 19.54 2.58 -8.71
C LEU A 21 19.87 2.37 -10.19
N LEU A 22 21.00 1.73 -10.52
CA LEU A 22 21.37 1.43 -11.90
C LEU A 22 20.36 0.51 -12.58
N LEU A 23 19.90 -0.54 -11.89
CA LEU A 23 18.86 -1.44 -12.40
C LEU A 23 17.54 -0.69 -12.59
N THR A 24 17.15 0.14 -11.64
CA THR A 24 15.91 0.93 -11.68
C THR A 24 15.95 1.97 -12.80
N TYR A 25 17.09 2.66 -12.98
CA TYR A 25 17.29 3.65 -14.03
C TYR A 25 17.21 3.03 -15.43
N ARG A 26 17.83 1.84 -15.62
CA ARG A 26 17.72 1.09 -16.88
C ARG A 26 16.28 0.72 -17.23
N GLU A 27 15.47 0.35 -16.24
CA GLU A 27 14.05 0.07 -16.46
C GLU A 27 13.25 1.34 -16.75
N PHE A 28 13.49 2.43 -16.00
CA PHE A 28 12.83 3.72 -16.21
C PHE A 28 13.09 4.30 -17.60
N ARG A 29 14.30 4.13 -18.14
CA ARG A 29 14.64 4.50 -19.52
C ARG A 29 13.87 3.72 -20.58
N ARG A 30 13.43 2.49 -20.27
CA ARG A 30 12.65 1.64 -21.19
C ARG A 30 11.16 1.92 -21.10
N VAL A 31 10.63 2.06 -19.89
CA VAL A 31 9.21 2.25 -19.63
C VAL A 31 9.06 3.33 -18.57
N ARG A 32 8.34 4.42 -18.88
CA ARG A 32 8.15 5.54 -17.94
C ARG A 32 7.47 5.12 -16.63
N PHE A 33 6.60 4.12 -16.66
CA PHE A 33 5.98 3.55 -15.47
C PHE A 33 5.72 2.05 -15.60
N ASN A 34 6.07 1.33 -14.54
CA ASN A 34 5.72 -0.06 -14.30
C ASN A 34 5.70 -0.31 -12.78
N PHE A 35 4.97 -1.32 -12.29
CA PHE A 35 4.96 -1.69 -10.87
C PHE A 35 6.34 -2.12 -10.38
N ASN A 36 7.18 -2.71 -11.24
CA ASN A 36 8.58 -2.95 -10.87
C ASN A 36 9.32 -1.67 -10.47
N ILE A 37 9.21 -0.59 -11.25
CA ILE A 37 9.88 0.68 -10.92
C ILE A 37 9.31 1.24 -9.62
N PHE A 38 7.99 1.18 -9.44
CA PHE A 38 7.34 1.64 -8.22
C PHE A 38 7.79 0.85 -6.99
N PHE A 39 7.81 -0.48 -7.08
CA PHE A 39 8.30 -1.35 -6.03
C PHE A 39 9.78 -1.07 -5.73
N SER A 40 10.65 -0.92 -6.73
CA SER A 40 12.06 -0.56 -6.53
C SER A 40 12.22 0.78 -5.79
N LEU A 41 11.42 1.80 -6.12
CA LEU A 41 11.45 3.09 -5.41
C LEU A 41 10.98 2.96 -3.96
N LEU A 42 9.90 2.20 -3.70
CA LEU A 42 9.44 1.92 -2.34
C LEU A 42 10.45 1.10 -1.55
N TYR A 43 11.13 0.17 -2.21
CA TYR A 43 12.15 -0.67 -1.60
C TYR A 43 13.36 0.16 -1.18
N LEU A 44 13.85 1.05 -2.05
CA LEU A 44 14.89 2.02 -1.73
C LEU A 44 14.48 2.95 -0.58
N LEU A 45 13.25 3.47 -0.63
CA LEU A 45 12.69 4.30 0.43
C LEU A 45 12.63 3.56 1.77
N THR A 46 12.25 2.29 1.77
CA THR A 46 12.06 1.51 3.00
C THR A 46 13.38 1.06 3.61
N PHE A 47 14.31 0.54 2.79
CA PHE A 47 15.51 -0.15 3.27
C PHE A 47 16.80 0.68 3.23
N TYR A 48 16.89 1.74 2.40
CA TYR A 48 18.14 2.47 2.17
C TYR A 48 18.07 3.94 2.54
N PHE A 49 16.90 4.57 2.43
CA PHE A 49 16.75 6.01 2.66
C PHE A 49 17.02 6.43 4.11
N GLY A 50 16.80 5.54 5.08
CA GLY A 50 17.00 5.79 6.50
C GLY A 50 18.47 5.79 6.94
N PHE A 51 19.37 5.24 6.13
CA PHE A 51 20.79 5.09 6.50
C PHE A 51 21.48 6.44 6.80
N PRO A 52 21.37 7.50 5.96
CA PRO A 52 21.97 8.79 6.26
C PRO A 52 21.39 9.43 7.53
N PHE A 53 20.09 9.28 7.80
CA PHE A 53 19.47 9.79 9.02
C PHE A 53 20.00 9.08 10.27
N THR A 54 20.13 7.75 10.19
CA THR A 54 20.68 6.91 11.27
C THR A 54 22.12 7.32 11.57
N PHE A 55 22.92 7.57 10.53
CA PHE A 55 24.29 8.04 10.68
C PHE A 55 24.36 9.40 11.38
N THR A 56 23.59 10.39 10.92
CA THR A 56 23.58 11.72 11.57
C THR A 56 23.15 11.61 13.03
N LEU A 57 22.17 10.76 13.35
CA LEU A 57 21.76 10.50 14.73
C LEU A 57 22.89 9.91 15.58
N VAL A 58 23.65 8.94 15.07
CA VAL A 58 24.76 8.33 15.80
C VAL A 58 25.90 9.32 16.05
N PHE A 59 26.36 10.04 15.02
CA PHE A 59 27.57 10.87 15.15
C PHE A 59 27.31 12.26 15.72
N GLN A 60 26.12 12.83 15.52
CA GLN A 60 25.79 14.16 16.01
C GLN A 60 25.08 14.14 17.36
N PHE A 61 24.36 13.06 17.68
CA PHE A 61 23.51 12.97 18.88
C PHE A 61 23.83 11.76 19.77
N ASP A 62 24.89 11.00 19.47
CA ASP A 62 25.35 9.83 20.23
C ASP A 62 24.23 8.79 20.48
N VAL A 63 23.35 8.63 19.50
CA VAL A 63 22.22 7.69 19.59
C VAL A 63 22.73 6.26 19.56
N GLN A 64 22.33 5.49 20.57
CA GLN A 64 22.50 4.04 20.62
C GLN A 64 21.63 3.41 19.53
N VAL A 65 22.30 2.87 18.50
CA VAL A 65 21.67 2.08 17.44
C VAL A 65 22.07 0.62 17.56
N VAL A 66 21.36 -0.23 16.83
CA VAL A 66 21.66 -1.66 16.71
C VAL A 66 23.15 -1.90 16.39
N PRO A 67 23.78 -2.97 16.93
CA PRO A 67 25.13 -3.36 16.56
C PRO A 67 25.39 -3.33 15.05
N ALA A 68 26.58 -2.86 14.66
CA ALA A 68 26.95 -2.70 13.26
C ALA A 68 26.92 -4.00 12.47
N SER A 69 27.17 -5.14 13.12
CA SER A 69 27.04 -6.48 12.53
C SER A 69 25.61 -6.77 12.07
N SER A 70 24.61 -6.45 12.89
CA SER A 70 23.21 -6.71 12.61
C SER A 70 22.67 -5.73 11.54
N LEU A 71 23.15 -4.47 11.56
CA LEU A 71 22.89 -3.50 10.47
C LEU A 71 23.51 -3.95 9.14
N LEU A 72 24.73 -4.51 9.17
CA LEU A 72 25.39 -5.06 8.00
C LEU A 72 24.61 -6.24 7.43
N GLN A 73 24.16 -7.16 8.29
CA GLN A 73 23.31 -8.28 7.89
C GLN A 73 21.99 -7.79 7.29
N ALA A 74 21.36 -6.75 7.85
CA ALA A 74 20.15 -6.15 7.31
C ALA A 74 20.38 -5.56 5.90
N LEU A 75 21.49 -4.86 5.67
CA LEU A 75 21.88 -4.36 4.34
C LEU A 75 22.12 -5.51 3.36
N LEU A 76 22.91 -6.51 3.75
CA LEU A 76 23.20 -7.66 2.89
C LEU A 76 21.93 -8.45 2.54
N ALA A 77 21.08 -8.75 3.53
CA ALA A 77 19.80 -9.39 3.32
C ALA A 77 18.90 -8.58 2.38
N SER A 78 18.88 -7.25 2.54
CA SER A 78 18.14 -6.33 1.67
C SER A 78 18.70 -6.31 0.24
N THR A 79 20.01 -6.35 0.05
CA THR A 79 20.63 -6.39 -1.29
C THR A 79 20.39 -7.74 -1.95
N SER A 80 20.60 -8.83 -1.23
CA SER A 80 20.38 -10.20 -1.72
C SER A 80 18.91 -10.44 -2.09
N PHE A 81 17.97 -10.00 -1.24
CA PHE A 81 16.54 -10.07 -1.55
C PHE A 81 16.24 -9.35 -2.87
N TYR A 82 16.72 -8.11 -3.04
CA TYR A 82 16.45 -7.35 -4.26
C TYR A 82 17.06 -8.00 -5.50
N ALA A 83 18.28 -8.53 -5.40
CA ALA A 83 18.94 -9.23 -6.51
C ALA A 83 18.13 -10.45 -6.96
N ILE A 84 17.70 -11.30 -6.02
CA ILE A 84 16.89 -12.49 -6.30
C ILE A 84 15.52 -12.09 -6.86
N TYR A 85 14.87 -11.09 -6.25
CA TYR A 85 13.62 -10.50 -6.73
C TYR A 85 13.75 -10.04 -8.19
N TYR A 86 14.82 -9.30 -8.52
CA TYR A 86 15.01 -8.76 -9.87
C TYR A 86 15.25 -9.86 -10.90
N VAL A 87 16.01 -10.90 -10.55
CA VAL A 87 16.21 -12.09 -11.39
C VAL A 87 14.87 -12.80 -11.60
N ALA A 88 14.11 -13.08 -10.55
CA ALA A 88 12.79 -13.71 -10.64
C ALA A 88 11.82 -12.89 -11.50
N TYR A 89 11.80 -11.56 -11.31
CA TYR A 89 11.00 -10.65 -12.11
C TYR A 89 11.39 -10.69 -13.61
N LYS A 90 12.68 -10.78 -13.93
CA LYS A 90 13.17 -10.83 -15.32
C LYS A 90 13.09 -12.20 -15.99
N THR A 91 13.20 -13.29 -15.23
CA THR A 91 13.13 -14.66 -15.78
C THR A 91 11.81 -14.91 -16.48
N ARG A 92 11.84 -15.28 -17.76
CA ARG A 92 10.61 -15.51 -18.54
C ARG A 92 10.06 -16.90 -18.24
N LEU A 93 9.01 -16.97 -17.42
CA LEU A 93 8.30 -18.23 -17.14
C LEU A 93 7.36 -18.69 -18.27
N ARG A 94 6.98 -17.81 -19.19
CA ARG A 94 6.07 -18.13 -20.30
C ARG A 94 6.52 -17.45 -21.60
N ARG A 95 6.56 -18.22 -22.69
CA ARG A 95 6.81 -17.69 -24.03
C ARG A 95 5.66 -16.75 -24.40
N THR A 96 5.97 -15.55 -24.91
CA THR A 96 4.97 -14.58 -25.33
C THR A 96 4.23 -15.16 -26.54
N GLN A 97 3.07 -15.76 -26.32
CA GLN A 97 2.15 -16.08 -27.41
C GLN A 97 1.54 -14.78 -27.90
N SER A 98 1.80 -14.45 -29.17
CA SER A 98 1.23 -13.32 -29.91
C SER A 98 -0.19 -13.59 -30.41
N THR A 99 -0.80 -14.71 -30.03
CA THR A 99 -2.16 -15.05 -30.42
C THR A 99 -3.13 -14.21 -29.61
N GLY A 100 -4.04 -13.51 -30.30
CA GLY A 100 -5.06 -12.67 -29.70
C GLY A 100 -5.78 -13.42 -28.60
N SER A 101 -5.45 -13.09 -27.35
CA SER A 101 -6.08 -13.68 -26.17
C SER A 101 -7.57 -13.42 -26.29
N ARG A 102 -8.38 -14.48 -26.22
CA ARG A 102 -9.82 -14.34 -26.06
C ARG A 102 -10.08 -13.37 -24.89
N PRO A 103 -10.95 -12.36 -25.06
CA PRO A 103 -11.24 -11.45 -23.97
C PRO A 103 -11.87 -12.26 -22.82
N LEU A 104 -11.17 -12.38 -21.69
CA LEU A 104 -11.64 -13.13 -20.50
C LEU A 104 -13.03 -12.66 -20.03
N PHE A 105 -13.32 -11.37 -20.22
CA PHE A 105 -14.64 -10.77 -20.08
C PHE A 105 -14.68 -9.48 -20.90
N SER A 106 -15.87 -9.06 -21.32
CA SER A 106 -16.15 -7.73 -21.87
C SER A 106 -16.81 -6.85 -20.80
N MET A 107 -16.65 -5.53 -20.93
CA MET A 107 -17.32 -4.56 -20.08
C MET A 107 -18.08 -3.54 -20.91
N ASN A 108 -19.31 -3.27 -20.53
CA ASN A 108 -20.16 -2.25 -21.12
C ASN A 108 -20.20 -0.99 -20.23
N LYS A 109 -20.77 0.08 -20.78
CA LYS A 109 -20.97 1.35 -20.05
C LYS A 109 -21.75 1.14 -18.76
N THR A 110 -22.85 0.40 -18.84
CA THR A 110 -23.75 0.15 -17.72
C THR A 110 -23.07 -0.71 -16.67
N GLU A 111 -22.42 -1.82 -17.04
CA GLU A 111 -21.66 -2.67 -16.12
C GLU A 111 -20.56 -1.90 -15.38
N THR A 112 -19.83 -1.04 -16.10
CA THR A 112 -18.76 -0.22 -15.50
C THR A 112 -19.33 0.82 -14.55
N ASN A 113 -20.46 1.42 -14.91
CA ASN A 113 -21.17 2.36 -14.06
C ASN A 113 -21.69 1.69 -12.78
N LEU A 114 -22.31 0.52 -12.91
CA LEU A 114 -22.76 -0.28 -11.77
C LEU A 114 -21.59 -0.68 -10.89
N THR A 115 -20.45 -1.07 -11.46
CA THR A 115 -19.26 -1.46 -10.69
C THR A 115 -18.78 -0.34 -9.77
N TRP A 116 -18.58 0.88 -10.29
CA TRP A 116 -18.11 1.97 -9.43
C TRP A 116 -19.17 2.42 -8.43
N MET A 117 -20.46 2.36 -8.81
CA MET A 117 -21.56 2.65 -7.90
C MET A 117 -21.62 1.65 -6.74
N LEU A 118 -21.43 0.35 -7.00
CA LEU A 118 -21.38 -0.69 -5.96
C LEU A 118 -20.18 -0.50 -5.04
N LEU A 119 -18.99 -0.23 -5.60
CA LEU A 119 -17.79 0.06 -4.80
C LEU A 119 -17.99 1.29 -3.90
N ALA A 120 -18.57 2.36 -4.45
CA ALA A 120 -18.88 3.56 -3.68
C ALA A 120 -19.97 3.32 -2.64
N ALA A 121 -21.02 2.55 -2.98
CA ALA A 121 -22.10 2.20 -2.07
C ALA A 121 -21.62 1.34 -0.89
N ILE A 122 -20.72 0.38 -1.13
CA ILE A 122 -20.08 -0.39 -0.06
C ILE A 122 -19.29 0.55 0.86
N ALA A 123 -18.46 1.42 0.31
CA ALA A 123 -17.63 2.32 1.12
C ALA A 123 -18.46 3.34 1.93
N ILE A 124 -19.47 3.96 1.31
CA ILE A 124 -20.35 4.94 1.96
C ILE A 124 -21.30 4.24 2.94
N GLY A 125 -21.90 3.12 2.55
CA GLY A 125 -22.82 2.35 3.39
C GLY A 125 -22.15 1.81 4.64
N THR A 126 -20.95 1.22 4.51
CA THR A 126 -20.17 0.77 5.67
C THR A 126 -19.72 1.93 6.56
N ALA A 127 -19.38 3.09 5.99
CA ALA A 127 -19.06 4.29 6.77
C ALA A 127 -20.29 4.82 7.53
N GLY A 128 -21.47 4.77 6.91
CA GLY A 128 -22.75 5.13 7.53
C GLY A 128 -23.12 4.19 8.68
N ILE A 129 -23.01 2.87 8.48
CA ILE A 129 -23.25 1.88 9.54
C ILE A 129 -22.29 2.11 10.71
N PHE A 130 -20.99 2.25 10.42
CA PHE A 130 -20.00 2.51 11.47
C PHE A 130 -20.30 3.80 12.25
N PHE A 131 -20.75 4.86 11.57
CA PHE A 131 -21.18 6.10 12.19
C PHE A 131 -22.44 5.92 13.05
N MET A 132 -23.43 5.14 12.60
CA MET A 132 -24.64 4.84 13.38
C MET A 132 -24.33 4.06 14.66
N GLU A 133 -23.38 3.12 14.60
CA GLU A 133 -22.98 2.31 15.75
C GLU A 133 -22.16 3.09 16.79
N ASN A 134 -21.23 3.96 16.34
CA ASN A 134 -20.22 4.56 17.23
C ASN A 134 -20.39 6.08 17.45
N GLY A 135 -21.09 6.76 16.53
CA GLY A 135 -21.12 8.22 16.42
C GLY A 135 -19.77 8.80 15.93
N LEU A 136 -19.51 10.08 16.23
CA LEU A 136 -18.24 10.73 15.87
C LEU A 136 -17.15 10.40 16.90
N LEU A 137 -16.29 9.44 16.59
CA LEU A 137 -15.23 9.00 17.51
C LEU A 137 -14.16 10.07 17.76
N LEU A 138 -13.93 11.00 16.83
CA LEU A 138 -12.95 12.09 16.98
C LEU A 138 -13.21 12.96 18.21
N PHE A 139 -14.48 13.16 18.57
CA PHE A 139 -14.86 13.99 19.72
C PHE A 139 -15.01 13.19 21.03
N LYS A 140 -15.00 11.85 20.95
CA LYS A 140 -15.15 10.96 22.11
C LYS A 140 -13.83 10.40 22.63
N LEU A 141 -12.84 10.17 21.76
CA LEU A 141 -11.58 9.51 22.11
C LEU A 141 -10.50 10.53 22.49
N LYS A 142 -9.87 10.36 23.66
CA LYS A 142 -8.74 11.19 24.11
C LYS A 142 -7.39 10.68 23.57
N THR A 143 -7.27 9.39 23.23
CA THR A 143 -6.05 8.75 22.70
C THR A 143 -6.34 7.81 21.52
N TYR A 144 -5.42 7.77 20.52
CA TYR A 144 -5.57 6.95 19.30
C TYR A 144 -5.63 5.44 19.58
N SER A 145 -4.98 4.96 20.65
CA SER A 145 -5.05 3.56 21.07
C SER A 145 -6.45 3.13 21.51
N GLN A 146 -7.30 4.06 21.95
CA GLN A 146 -8.69 3.77 22.34
C GLN A 146 -9.58 3.41 21.14
N ILE A 147 -9.11 3.66 19.91
CA ILE A 147 -9.78 3.22 18.66
C ILE A 147 -9.85 1.69 18.55
N PHE A 148 -8.97 0.98 19.29
CA PHE A 148 -8.91 -0.47 19.40
C PHE A 148 -9.45 -0.99 20.75
N SER A 149 -10.04 -0.12 21.57
CA SER A 149 -10.70 -0.57 22.80
C SER A 149 -12.03 -1.27 22.47
N SER A 150 -12.49 -2.12 23.39
CA SER A 150 -13.79 -2.82 23.31
C SER A 150 -15.01 -1.87 23.22
N GLN A 151 -14.80 -0.56 23.36
CA GLN A 151 -15.84 0.47 23.25
C GLN A 151 -16.20 0.83 21.80
N VAL A 152 -15.42 0.38 20.80
CA VAL A 152 -15.67 0.67 19.38
C VAL A 152 -16.09 -0.60 18.64
N THR A 153 -17.35 -0.67 18.22
CA THR A 153 -17.87 -1.80 17.44
C THR A 153 -17.56 -1.63 15.95
N GLY A 154 -17.40 -2.74 15.22
CA GLY A 154 -17.29 -2.69 13.77
C GLY A 154 -15.96 -2.17 13.21
N VAL A 155 -14.84 -2.28 13.94
CA VAL A 155 -13.49 -1.84 13.47
C VAL A 155 -13.11 -2.40 12.10
N ALA A 156 -13.58 -3.61 11.76
CA ALA A 156 -13.37 -4.22 10.44
C ALA A 156 -14.00 -3.42 9.29
N LEU A 157 -15.12 -2.71 9.53
CA LEU A 157 -15.81 -1.88 8.53
C LEU A 157 -14.89 -0.81 7.94
N LYS A 158 -13.91 -0.32 8.71
CA LYS A 158 -12.94 0.69 8.27
C LYS A 158 -12.18 0.26 7.03
N ARG A 159 -11.95 -1.05 6.85
CA ARG A 159 -11.25 -1.60 5.67
C ARG A 159 -12.09 -1.47 4.39
N PHE A 160 -13.41 -1.34 4.49
CA PHE A 160 -14.27 -1.14 3.33
C PHE A 160 -14.26 0.31 2.82
N PHE A 161 -13.85 1.27 3.65
CA PHE A 161 -13.80 2.68 3.26
C PHE A 161 -12.80 2.91 2.13
N TYR A 162 -11.74 2.10 2.08
CA TYR A 162 -10.74 2.14 1.02
C TYR A 162 -11.32 1.88 -0.38
N PHE A 163 -12.48 1.23 -0.52
CA PHE A 163 -13.12 0.99 -1.83
C PHE A 163 -13.72 2.23 -2.48
N PHE A 164 -13.83 3.35 -1.76
CA PHE A 164 -14.21 4.62 -2.38
C PHE A 164 -13.15 5.11 -3.38
N ILE A 165 -11.87 4.85 -3.09
CA ILE A 165 -10.74 5.21 -3.97
C ILE A 165 -10.81 4.49 -5.32
N PRO A 166 -10.85 3.15 -5.42
CA PRO A 166 -11.00 2.45 -6.69
C PRO A 166 -12.32 2.81 -7.40
N ALA A 167 -13.42 3.11 -6.67
CA ALA A 167 -14.64 3.62 -7.30
C ALA A 167 -14.38 4.92 -8.07
N MET A 168 -13.72 5.89 -7.43
CA MET A 168 -13.37 7.16 -8.09
C MET A 168 -12.30 7.00 -9.17
N LEU A 169 -11.39 6.02 -9.04
CA LEU A 169 -10.44 5.67 -10.10
C LEU A 169 -11.17 5.18 -11.36
N VAL A 170 -12.22 4.36 -11.24
CA VAL A 170 -13.05 3.96 -12.39
C VAL A 170 -13.64 5.20 -13.08
N VAL A 171 -14.22 6.12 -12.30
CA VAL A 171 -14.80 7.38 -12.84
C VAL A 171 -13.75 8.24 -13.56
N PHE A 172 -12.54 8.30 -13.02
CA PHE A 172 -11.41 8.99 -13.64
C PHE A 172 -10.98 8.31 -14.94
N PHE A 173 -10.66 7.01 -14.92
CA PHE A 173 -10.17 6.28 -16.10
C PHE A 173 -11.23 6.14 -17.19
N LEU A 174 -12.52 6.25 -16.85
CA LEU A 174 -13.59 6.37 -17.84
C LEU A 174 -13.40 7.59 -18.73
N LYS A 175 -12.95 8.75 -18.25
CA LYS A 175 -12.58 9.91 -19.10
C LYS A 175 -11.40 10.67 -18.47
N PRO A 176 -10.15 10.26 -18.75
CA PRO A 176 -8.99 10.84 -18.10
C PRO A 176 -8.73 12.26 -18.62
N THR A 177 -9.27 13.26 -17.93
CA THR A 177 -9.04 14.69 -18.18
C THR A 177 -8.49 15.36 -16.92
N PHE A 178 -7.86 16.51 -17.08
CA PHE A 178 -7.32 17.29 -15.95
C PHE A 178 -8.41 17.62 -14.93
N ASN A 179 -9.59 18.03 -15.37
CA ASN A 179 -10.72 18.34 -14.48
C ASN A 179 -11.17 17.12 -13.67
N ARG A 180 -11.18 15.92 -14.27
CA ARG A 180 -11.53 14.69 -13.54
C ARG A 180 -10.43 14.23 -12.60
N TRP A 181 -9.19 14.57 -12.87
CA TRP A 181 -8.07 14.30 -11.97
C TRP A 181 -8.15 15.17 -10.71
N ILE A 182 -8.45 16.45 -10.87
CA ILE A 182 -8.77 17.33 -9.72
C ILE A 182 -10.05 16.86 -9.03
N GLY A 183 -11.09 16.49 -9.79
CA GLY A 183 -12.33 15.92 -9.23
C GLY A 183 -12.10 14.65 -8.42
N PHE A 184 -11.19 13.77 -8.86
CA PHE A 184 -10.75 12.60 -8.11
C PHE A 184 -10.14 13.01 -6.77
N LEU A 185 -9.23 13.99 -6.75
CA LEU A 185 -8.63 14.49 -5.52
C LEU A 185 -9.68 15.06 -4.57
N ILE A 186 -10.55 15.96 -5.05
CA ILE A 186 -11.58 16.61 -4.22
C ILE A 186 -12.50 15.55 -3.60
N ALA A 187 -13.03 14.63 -4.41
CA ALA A 187 -13.95 13.61 -3.93
C ALA A 187 -13.30 12.69 -2.89
N THR A 188 -12.09 12.20 -3.17
CA THR A 188 -11.40 11.25 -2.29
C THR A 188 -10.86 11.90 -1.01
N VAL A 189 -10.40 13.15 -1.07
CA VAL A 189 -10.00 13.92 0.12
C VAL A 189 -11.22 14.28 0.96
N ALA A 190 -12.34 14.70 0.36
CA ALA A 190 -13.57 14.97 1.10
C ALA A 190 -14.07 13.72 1.84
N PHE A 191 -14.09 12.56 1.17
CA PHE A 191 -14.41 11.28 1.81
C PHE A 191 -13.37 10.90 2.87
N GLY A 192 -12.09 11.18 2.63
CA GLY A 192 -10.99 10.99 3.58
C GLY A 192 -11.16 11.83 4.86
N ILE A 193 -11.57 13.10 4.73
CA ILE A 193 -11.87 13.99 5.88
C ILE A 193 -13.10 13.48 6.62
N MET A 194 -14.17 13.12 5.91
CA MET A 194 -15.37 12.55 6.51
C MET A 194 -15.04 11.30 7.34
N THR A 195 -14.29 10.35 6.76
CA THR A 195 -13.85 9.14 7.46
C THR A 195 -12.87 9.43 8.59
N TYR A 196 -12.00 10.45 8.46
CA TYR A 196 -11.13 10.90 9.54
C TYR A 196 -11.94 11.32 10.78
N VAL A 197 -13.02 12.08 10.60
CA VAL A 197 -13.89 12.51 11.71
C VAL A 197 -14.69 11.34 12.28
N ILE A 198 -15.23 10.47 11.43
CA ILE A 198 -16.02 9.30 11.86
C ILE A 198 -15.15 8.32 12.67
N VAL A 199 -13.94 8.02 12.19
CA VAL A 199 -13.08 6.97 12.76
C VAL A 199 -12.23 7.47 13.94
N GLY A 200 -12.10 8.79 14.11
CA GLY A 200 -11.32 9.37 15.20
C GLY A 200 -9.85 9.57 14.87
N GLY A 201 -9.54 10.01 13.65
CA GLY A 201 -8.22 10.55 13.32
C GLY A 201 -7.34 9.70 12.38
N THR A 202 -7.91 8.73 11.68
CA THR A 202 -7.15 7.90 10.72
C THR A 202 -6.84 8.68 9.44
N ARG A 203 -5.56 8.98 9.21
CA ARG A 203 -5.07 9.76 8.06
C ARG A 203 -4.86 8.94 6.79
N ALA A 204 -4.96 7.61 6.88
CA ALA A 204 -4.61 6.68 5.80
C ALA A 204 -5.37 6.97 4.50
N ASN A 205 -6.70 7.15 4.53
CA ASN A 205 -7.50 7.42 3.32
C ASN A 205 -7.04 8.66 2.56
N ILE A 206 -6.73 9.75 3.29
CA ILE A 206 -6.27 11.00 2.70
C ILE A 206 -4.87 10.83 2.08
N ILE A 207 -3.96 10.16 2.80
CA ILE A 207 -2.60 9.90 2.33
C ILE A 207 -2.61 9.05 1.06
N ILE A 208 -3.43 7.99 1.02
CA ILE A 208 -3.55 7.11 -0.16
C ILE A 208 -4.12 7.89 -1.35
N ALA A 209 -5.19 8.64 -1.14
CA ALA A 209 -5.80 9.47 -2.18
C ALA A 209 -4.79 10.46 -2.78
N PHE A 210 -4.04 11.16 -1.92
CA PHE A 210 -3.02 12.12 -2.34
C PHE A 210 -1.85 11.46 -3.06
N ALA A 211 -1.35 10.32 -2.56
CA ALA A 211 -0.29 9.56 -3.21
C ALA A 211 -0.70 9.10 -4.62
N LEU A 212 -1.91 8.56 -4.77
CA LEU A 212 -2.45 8.16 -6.07
C LEU A 212 -2.67 9.34 -7.01
N PHE A 213 -3.14 10.48 -6.49
CA PHE A 213 -3.28 11.70 -7.26
C PHE A 213 -1.95 12.17 -7.86
N LEU A 214 -0.91 12.29 -7.03
CA LEU A 214 0.44 12.66 -7.46
C LEU A 214 0.98 11.67 -8.50
N PHE A 215 0.78 10.38 -8.22
CA PHE A 215 1.26 9.30 -9.05
C PHE A 215 0.60 9.31 -10.45
N ILE A 216 -0.72 9.46 -10.51
CA ILE A 216 -1.46 9.64 -11.78
C ILE A 216 -0.98 10.89 -12.53
N GLY A 217 -0.73 11.98 -11.81
CA GLY A 217 -0.23 13.24 -12.38
C GLY A 217 1.11 13.06 -13.09
N ILE A 218 2.03 12.28 -12.51
CA ILE A 218 3.34 11.97 -13.11
C ILE A 218 3.18 11.12 -14.37
N VAL A 219 2.39 10.04 -14.29
CA VAL A 219 2.17 9.14 -15.44
C VAL A 219 1.53 9.89 -16.62
N ARG A 220 0.65 10.86 -16.34
CA ARG A 220 0.00 11.70 -17.36
C ARG A 220 0.82 12.91 -17.79
N GLY A 221 1.94 13.22 -17.12
CA GLY A 221 2.80 14.37 -17.42
C GLY A 221 2.24 15.72 -16.96
N TRP A 222 1.22 15.74 -16.08
CA TRP A 222 0.69 16.97 -15.48
C TRP A 222 1.52 17.45 -14.29
N ILE A 223 2.24 16.54 -13.64
CA ILE A 223 3.15 16.83 -12.54
C ILE A 223 4.57 16.51 -12.98
N SER A 224 5.49 17.45 -12.78
CA SER A 224 6.92 17.24 -12.99
C SER A 224 7.55 16.51 -11.80
N LEU A 225 8.68 15.84 -12.03
CA LEU A 225 9.44 15.18 -10.95
C LEU A 225 9.85 16.18 -9.84
N TRP A 226 10.19 17.42 -10.22
CA TRP A 226 10.54 18.48 -9.27
C TRP A 226 9.37 18.87 -8.36
N MET A 227 8.16 18.93 -8.90
CA MET A 227 6.97 19.20 -8.10
C MET A 227 6.70 18.07 -7.10
N LEU A 228 7.00 16.81 -7.46
CA LEU A 228 6.94 15.69 -6.51
C LEU A 228 7.98 15.84 -5.41
N VAL A 229 9.24 16.16 -5.76
CA VAL A 229 10.31 16.37 -4.77
C VAL A 229 9.93 17.51 -3.82
N SER A 230 9.47 18.65 -4.34
CA SER A 230 8.98 19.76 -3.53
C SER A 230 7.80 19.35 -2.65
N ALA A 231 6.79 18.68 -3.20
CA ALA A 231 5.66 18.18 -2.41
C ALA A 231 6.08 17.19 -1.32
N GLY A 232 7.09 16.35 -1.59
CA GLY A 232 7.71 15.46 -0.61
C GLY A 232 8.40 16.23 0.51
N VAL A 233 9.25 17.21 0.17
CA VAL A 233 9.93 18.07 1.16
C VAL A 233 8.92 18.83 2.00
N PHE A 234 7.93 19.49 1.39
CA PHE A 234 6.85 20.16 2.11
C PHE A 234 6.04 19.19 2.96
N GLY A 235 5.81 17.96 2.49
CA GLY A 235 5.13 16.91 3.25
C GLY A 235 5.90 16.48 4.50
N VAL A 236 7.22 16.30 4.38
CA VAL A 236 8.11 15.96 5.51
C VAL A 236 8.13 17.10 6.53
N VAL A 237 8.34 18.34 6.07
CA VAL A 237 8.36 19.53 6.93
C VAL A 237 7.00 19.75 7.61
N GLY A 238 5.91 19.61 6.85
CA GLY A 238 4.54 19.73 7.37
C GLY A 238 4.20 18.65 8.39
N MET A 239 4.59 17.40 8.14
CA MET A 239 4.44 16.30 9.10
C MET A 239 5.22 16.56 10.39
N PHE A 240 6.44 17.07 10.28
CA PHE A 240 7.27 17.44 11.44
C PHE A 240 6.62 18.56 12.26
N TRP A 241 6.15 19.64 11.62
CA TRP A 241 5.43 20.71 12.32
C TRP A 241 4.20 20.15 13.04
N LEU A 242 3.38 19.36 12.35
CA LEU A 242 2.21 18.73 12.97
C LEU A 242 2.57 17.81 14.14
N ALA A 243 3.72 17.14 14.09
CA ALA A 243 4.21 16.33 15.20
C ALA A 243 4.59 17.22 16.40
N LEU A 244 5.37 18.28 16.20
CA LEU A 244 5.72 19.24 17.26
C LEU A 244 4.47 19.81 17.94
N LYS A 245 3.51 20.27 17.12
CA LYS A 245 2.24 20.83 17.62
C LYS A 245 1.38 19.79 18.34
N ARG A 246 1.40 18.53 17.90
CA ARG A 246 0.59 17.45 18.50
C ARG A 246 1.16 16.95 19.82
N TYR A 247 2.49 16.92 19.94
CA TYR A 247 3.17 16.42 21.14
C TYR A 247 3.52 17.54 22.12
N SER A 248 3.11 18.79 21.86
CA SER A 248 3.45 19.97 22.67
C SER A 248 4.95 20.05 22.99
N LEU A 249 5.76 19.65 22.00
CA LEU A 249 7.20 19.60 22.15
C LEU A 249 7.74 21.01 21.88
N ASP A 250 8.05 21.77 22.93
CA ASP A 250 8.75 23.06 22.86
C ASP A 250 10.24 22.83 22.61
N VAL A 251 10.54 22.23 21.46
CA VAL A 251 11.91 21.87 21.08
C VAL A 251 12.53 22.98 20.26
N SER A 252 13.69 23.46 20.68
CA SER A 252 14.46 24.48 19.97
C SER A 252 15.88 24.01 19.69
N GLY A 253 16.45 24.45 18.57
CA GLY A 253 17.83 24.12 18.19
C GLY A 253 18.07 22.64 17.91
N ALA A 254 19.03 22.05 18.62
CA ALA A 254 19.56 20.71 18.33
C ALA A 254 18.55 19.58 18.60
N GLU A 255 17.72 19.71 19.63
CA GLU A 255 16.73 18.68 20.00
C GLU A 255 15.56 18.63 18.99
N ALA A 256 15.22 19.76 18.36
CA ALA A 256 14.25 19.80 17.27
C ALA A 256 14.79 19.07 16.03
N PHE A 257 16.07 19.25 15.74
CA PHE A 257 16.75 18.57 14.65
C PHE A 257 16.88 17.06 14.90
N TYR A 258 17.21 16.65 16.13
CA TYR A 258 17.17 15.24 16.56
C TYR A 258 15.79 14.62 16.30
N THR A 259 14.73 15.27 16.82
CA THR A 259 13.35 14.79 16.69
C THR A 259 12.92 14.70 15.24
N PHE A 260 13.34 15.66 14.40
CA PHE A 260 13.10 15.65 12.97
C PHE A 260 13.73 14.43 12.30
N LEU A 261 15.03 14.19 12.54
CA LEU A 261 15.76 13.08 11.95
C LEU A 261 15.18 11.73 12.39
N TYR A 262 14.91 11.58 13.69
CA TYR A 262 14.36 10.37 14.29
C TYR A 262 12.99 10.03 13.70
N LEU A 263 12.05 10.98 13.74
CA LEU A 263 10.70 10.76 13.21
C LEU A 263 10.69 10.55 11.69
N THR A 264 11.54 11.27 10.95
CA THR A 264 11.63 11.12 9.49
C THR A 264 12.16 9.73 9.12
N ARG A 265 13.20 9.26 9.80
CA ARG A 265 13.73 7.90 9.61
C ARG A 265 12.64 6.85 9.84
N ASP A 266 12.04 6.83 11.03
CA ASP A 266 11.04 5.81 11.39
C ASP A 266 9.79 5.89 10.52
N THR A 267 9.41 7.10 10.09
CA THR A 267 8.23 7.33 9.25
C THR A 267 8.43 6.91 7.80
N PHE A 268 9.63 7.00 7.22
CA PHE A 268 9.84 6.70 5.79
C PHE A 268 10.65 5.43 5.55
N SER A 269 11.61 5.13 6.42
CA SER A 269 12.56 4.03 6.28
C SER A 269 12.76 3.30 7.62
N PRO A 270 11.85 2.39 7.99
CA PRO A 270 11.98 1.54 9.17
C PRO A 270 13.03 0.42 8.96
N TRP A 271 14.16 0.72 8.30
CA TRP A 271 15.19 -0.26 7.93
C TRP A 271 15.91 -0.83 9.16
N GLU A 272 16.07 -0.01 10.21
CA GLU A 272 16.71 -0.41 11.47
C GLU A 272 15.91 -1.50 12.19
N ASN A 273 14.59 -1.57 12.00
CA ASN A 273 13.75 -2.64 12.57
C ASN A 273 14.17 -4.02 12.07
N LEU A 274 14.63 -4.13 10.83
CA LEU A 274 15.20 -5.38 10.32
C LEU A 274 16.49 -5.72 11.06
N GLY A 275 17.35 -4.73 11.30
CA GLY A 275 18.57 -4.90 12.11
C GLY A 275 18.23 -5.36 13.53
N LEU A 276 17.29 -4.71 14.20
CA LEU A 276 16.81 -5.08 15.54
C LEU A 276 16.27 -6.51 15.60
N LEU A 277 15.55 -6.92 14.56
CA LEU A 277 15.00 -8.26 14.44
C LEU A 277 16.09 -9.31 14.26
N LEU A 278 17.09 -9.04 13.42
CA LEU A 278 18.24 -9.93 13.22
C LEU A 278 19.16 -9.98 14.45
N ASP A 279 19.24 -8.89 15.22
CA ASP A 279 19.98 -8.86 16.48
C ASP A 279 19.32 -9.75 17.55
N ASN A 280 17.99 -9.88 17.49
CA ASN A 280 17.21 -10.74 18.38
C ASN A 280 16.81 -12.06 17.72
N TYR A 281 17.58 -12.53 16.73
CA TYR A 281 17.25 -13.73 15.94
C TYR A 281 17.08 -14.98 16.82
N ASP A 282 17.88 -15.11 17.88
CA ASP A 282 17.84 -16.25 18.80
C ASP A 282 16.53 -16.33 19.61
N LYS A 283 15.80 -15.21 19.72
CA LYS A 283 14.50 -15.14 20.40
C LYS A 283 13.33 -15.46 19.48
N ILE A 284 13.57 -15.65 18.17
CA ILE A 284 12.52 -15.85 17.19
C ILE A 284 12.12 -17.34 17.18
N GLU A 285 10.90 -17.59 17.62
CA GLU A 285 10.20 -18.83 17.33
C GLU A 285 9.50 -18.71 15.96
N PHE A 286 9.95 -19.50 14.99
CA PHE A 286 9.41 -19.43 13.63
C PHE A 286 7.91 -19.72 13.59
N GLN A 287 7.15 -18.76 13.11
CA GLN A 287 5.69 -18.82 13.10
C GLN A 287 5.13 -19.55 11.87
N GLY A 288 5.98 -19.98 10.93
CA GLY A 288 5.53 -20.55 9.65
C GLY A 288 4.65 -19.57 8.88
N LEU A 289 3.62 -20.08 8.20
CA LEU A 289 2.63 -19.25 7.50
C LEU A 289 1.50 -18.74 8.42
N ALA A 290 1.55 -19.03 9.72
CA ALA A 290 0.50 -18.65 10.67
C ALA A 290 0.24 -17.13 10.71
N PRO A 291 1.23 -16.23 10.64
CA PRO A 291 0.97 -14.79 10.64
C PRO A 291 0.06 -14.35 9.48
N ILE A 292 0.19 -14.97 8.30
CA ILE A 292 -0.66 -14.70 7.15
C ILE A 292 -2.11 -15.06 7.47
N ILE A 293 -2.33 -16.27 8.01
CA ILE A 293 -3.67 -16.76 8.35
C ILE A 293 -4.29 -15.91 9.46
N ARG A 294 -3.51 -15.62 10.51
CA ARG A 294 -3.94 -14.80 11.64
C ARG A 294 -4.33 -13.40 11.19
N ASP A 295 -3.63 -12.79 10.24
CA ASP A 295 -3.99 -11.46 9.73
C ASP A 295 -5.38 -11.43 9.05
N PHE A 296 -5.90 -12.58 8.58
CA PHE A 296 -7.29 -12.69 8.11
C PHE A 296 -8.33 -12.64 9.22
N TYR A 297 -7.96 -12.91 10.48
CA TYR A 297 -8.91 -12.91 11.61
C TYR A 297 -9.58 -11.55 11.77
N VAL A 298 -8.89 -10.48 11.38
CA VAL A 298 -9.44 -9.12 11.40
C VAL A 298 -10.68 -8.97 10.51
N PHE A 299 -10.84 -9.81 9.48
CA PHE A 299 -12.02 -9.80 8.60
C PHE A 299 -13.19 -10.64 9.12
N ILE A 300 -12.97 -11.51 10.10
CA ILE A 300 -14.01 -12.38 10.66
C ILE A 300 -14.79 -11.57 11.71
N PRO A 301 -16.10 -11.31 11.53
CA PRO A 301 -16.89 -10.58 12.51
C PRO A 301 -17.01 -11.33 13.84
N GLY A 302 -17.08 -10.60 14.96
CA GLY A 302 -17.21 -11.21 16.29
C GLY A 302 -18.49 -12.03 16.50
N TRP A 303 -19.58 -11.76 15.75
CA TRP A 303 -20.77 -12.60 15.79
C TRP A 303 -20.57 -13.97 15.13
N LEU A 304 -19.65 -14.07 14.16
CA LEU A 304 -19.31 -15.32 13.47
C LEU A 304 -18.27 -16.12 14.28
N TRP A 305 -17.43 -15.44 15.05
CA TRP A 305 -16.46 -16.04 15.97
C TRP A 305 -16.39 -15.23 17.28
N PRO A 306 -17.24 -15.57 18.28
CA PRO A 306 -17.31 -14.84 19.55
C PRO A 306 -16.01 -14.90 20.36
N ASP A 307 -15.33 -16.05 20.37
CA ASP A 307 -14.07 -16.27 21.10
C ASP A 307 -12.82 -15.84 20.31
N ARG A 308 -12.98 -14.99 19.29
CA ARG A 308 -11.85 -14.51 18.49
C ARG A 308 -10.92 -13.68 19.37
N PRO A 309 -9.59 -13.90 19.32
CA PRO A 309 -8.64 -13.02 20.00
C PRO A 309 -8.83 -11.56 19.58
N ASP A 310 -8.90 -10.65 20.56
CA ASP A 310 -8.99 -9.20 20.30
C ASP A 310 -7.74 -8.67 19.60
N THR A 311 -6.59 -9.24 19.95
CA THR A 311 -5.28 -8.93 19.40
C THR A 311 -4.78 -10.04 18.49
N VAL A 312 -4.63 -9.72 17.21
CA VAL A 312 -4.14 -10.67 16.21
C VAL A 312 -2.61 -10.70 16.22
N LEU A 313 -2.00 -11.84 16.53
CA LEU A 313 -0.55 -12.08 16.42
C LEU A 313 -0.11 -12.21 14.95
N ASN A 314 -0.09 -11.08 14.24
CA ASN A 314 0.58 -10.94 12.94
C ASN A 314 2.08 -10.68 13.14
N ALA A 315 2.86 -10.59 12.05
CA ALA A 315 4.31 -10.46 12.16
C ALA A 315 4.73 -9.19 12.91
N ALA A 316 3.97 -8.09 12.77
CA ALA A 316 4.23 -6.84 13.48
C ALA A 316 3.98 -6.96 14.98
N ASN A 317 2.85 -7.53 15.38
CA ASN A 317 2.55 -7.73 16.80
C ASN A 317 3.49 -8.76 17.44
N TYR A 318 3.83 -9.83 16.72
CA TYR A 318 4.84 -10.81 17.17
C TYR A 318 6.20 -10.14 17.40
N PHE A 319 6.69 -9.38 16.42
CA PHE A 319 7.97 -8.67 16.56
C PHE A 319 7.95 -7.69 17.74
N THR A 320 6.84 -6.99 17.92
CA THR A 320 6.72 -6.00 18.99
C THR A 320 6.63 -6.64 20.38
N TRP A 321 5.83 -7.71 20.52
CA TRP A 321 5.51 -8.29 21.82
C TRP A 321 6.48 -9.38 22.23
N GLU A 322 6.73 -10.33 21.35
CA GLU A 322 7.52 -11.52 21.70
C GLU A 322 9.03 -11.25 21.55
N VAL A 323 9.43 -10.47 20.52
CA VAL A 323 10.84 -10.23 20.25
C VAL A 323 11.36 -9.00 21.01
N LEU A 324 10.63 -7.88 20.96
CA LEU A 324 11.03 -6.62 21.59
C LEU A 324 10.49 -6.44 23.03
N ASN A 325 9.63 -7.34 23.52
CA ASN A 325 8.99 -7.26 24.83
C ASN A 325 8.30 -5.88 25.09
N ASN A 326 7.64 -5.34 24.06
CA ASN A 326 7.03 -4.01 24.10
C ASN A 326 5.51 -4.10 24.00
N HIS A 327 4.81 -3.97 25.13
CA HIS A 327 3.35 -4.02 25.20
C HIS A 327 2.67 -2.64 25.23
N SER A 328 3.33 -1.60 24.72
CA SER A 328 2.79 -0.21 24.69
C SER A 328 1.54 -0.02 23.81
N GLY A 329 1.04 -1.07 23.16
CA GLY A 329 -0.11 -1.03 22.25
C GLY A 329 0.20 -0.45 20.86
N LEU A 330 1.46 -0.15 20.57
CA LEU A 330 1.94 0.30 19.26
C LEU A 330 2.70 -0.81 18.55
N ALA A 331 2.18 -1.28 17.41
CA ALA A 331 2.83 -2.30 16.60
C ALA A 331 3.98 -1.70 15.79
N ILE A 332 5.18 -2.23 15.96
CA ILE A 332 6.37 -1.91 15.19
C ILE A 332 6.43 -2.84 13.98
N SER A 333 6.58 -2.26 12.79
CA SER A 333 6.65 -3.04 11.56
C SER A 333 8.03 -3.71 11.39
N PRO A 334 8.09 -5.03 11.16
CA PRO A 334 9.32 -5.74 10.83
C PRO A 334 9.70 -5.58 9.36
N THR A 335 8.91 -4.88 8.54
CA THR A 335 9.07 -4.71 7.07
C THR A 335 8.88 -6.01 6.27
N LEU A 336 8.96 -5.92 4.94
CA LEU A 336 8.89 -7.07 4.04
C LEU A 336 9.83 -8.21 4.47
N ILE A 337 11.12 -7.91 4.65
CA ILE A 337 12.12 -8.94 4.93
C ILE A 337 11.96 -9.47 6.35
N GLY A 338 11.74 -8.60 7.33
CA GLY A 338 11.57 -9.07 8.72
C GLY A 338 10.32 -9.94 8.87
N SER A 339 9.23 -9.64 8.14
CA SER A 339 8.05 -10.53 8.12
C SER A 339 8.39 -11.93 7.59
N LEU A 340 9.27 -12.05 6.59
CA LEU A 340 9.73 -13.34 6.07
C LEU A 340 10.63 -14.07 7.07
N VAL A 341 11.48 -13.33 7.78
CA VAL A 341 12.35 -13.88 8.83
C VAL A 341 11.53 -14.43 10.01
N VAL A 342 10.47 -13.74 10.43
CA VAL A 342 9.54 -14.26 11.46
C VAL A 342 8.85 -15.56 11.02
N MET A 343 8.51 -15.66 9.73
CA MET A 343 7.83 -16.85 9.20
C MET A 343 8.74 -18.07 9.13
N GLY A 344 9.98 -17.94 8.68
CA GLY A 344 10.85 -19.10 8.48
C GLY A 344 12.34 -18.79 8.36
N GLY A 345 12.79 -17.70 9.00
CA GLY A 345 14.19 -17.34 9.11
C GLY A 345 14.83 -16.93 7.79
N PHE A 346 16.15 -17.06 7.72
CA PHE A 346 16.95 -16.67 6.55
C PHE A 346 16.52 -17.38 5.24
N TRP A 347 16.01 -18.62 5.32
CA TRP A 347 15.57 -19.40 4.15
C TRP A 347 14.33 -18.83 3.46
N PHE A 348 13.50 -18.08 4.19
CA PHE A 348 12.30 -17.47 3.63
C PHE A 348 12.58 -16.18 2.86
N ILE A 349 13.78 -15.58 3.02
CA ILE A 349 14.21 -14.39 2.27
C ILE A 349 14.28 -14.68 0.75
N PRO A 350 15.05 -15.67 0.25
CA PRO A 350 15.11 -15.97 -1.18
C PRO A 350 13.76 -16.44 -1.74
N LEU A 351 13.01 -17.25 -0.97
CA LEU A 351 11.68 -17.72 -1.38
C LEU A 351 10.69 -16.55 -1.52
N GLY A 352 10.66 -15.67 -0.52
CA GLY A 352 9.84 -14.46 -0.54
C GLY A 352 10.22 -13.52 -1.67
N ALA A 353 11.52 -13.37 -1.97
CA ALA A 353 12.00 -12.56 -3.09
C ALA A 353 11.47 -13.07 -4.44
N VAL A 354 11.46 -14.38 -4.65
CA VAL A 354 10.87 -15.00 -5.85
C VAL A 354 9.37 -14.74 -5.91
N VAL A 355 8.64 -15.01 -4.82
CA VAL A 355 7.18 -14.81 -4.75
C VAL A 355 6.81 -13.34 -5.03
N VAL A 356 7.50 -12.39 -4.41
CA VAL A 356 7.30 -10.95 -4.66
C VAL A 356 7.62 -10.60 -6.11
N GLY A 357 8.68 -11.17 -6.69
CA GLY A 357 9.02 -11.01 -8.11
C GLY A 357 7.89 -11.43 -9.03
N LEU A 358 7.22 -12.55 -8.73
CA LEU A 358 6.06 -13.04 -9.48
C LEU A 358 4.82 -12.16 -9.29
N ILE A 359 4.57 -11.70 -8.07
CA ILE A 359 3.45 -10.80 -7.77
C ILE A 359 3.58 -9.50 -8.54
N ILE A 360 4.74 -8.83 -8.47
CA ILE A 360 4.96 -7.57 -9.19
C ILE A 360 4.85 -7.78 -10.70
N LYS A 361 5.40 -8.89 -11.21
CA LYS A 361 5.26 -9.27 -12.62
C LYS A 361 3.81 -9.48 -13.05
N TRP A 362 2.97 -10.05 -12.18
CA TRP A 362 1.55 -10.23 -12.44
C TRP A 362 0.81 -8.89 -12.54
N PHE A 363 1.10 -7.95 -11.63
CA PHE A 363 0.55 -6.59 -11.69
C PHE A 363 1.00 -5.84 -12.96
N ASP A 364 2.26 -5.97 -13.35
CA ASP A 364 2.78 -5.40 -14.60
C ASP A 364 2.08 -5.99 -15.82
N TRP A 365 1.87 -7.30 -15.83
CA TRP A 365 1.14 -7.97 -16.90
C TRP A 365 -0.31 -7.46 -17.00
N LEU A 366 -1.04 -7.35 -15.87
CA LEU A 366 -2.39 -6.79 -15.84
C LEU A 366 -2.43 -5.34 -16.33
N TYR A 367 -1.44 -4.54 -15.94
CA TYR A 367 -1.35 -3.14 -16.35
C TYR A 367 -1.11 -2.99 -17.86
N VAL A 368 -0.19 -3.77 -18.42
CA VAL A 368 0.07 -3.82 -19.87
C VAL A 368 -1.16 -4.32 -20.63
N GLN A 369 -1.92 -5.27 -20.07
CA GLN A 369 -3.21 -5.68 -20.65
C GLN A 369 -4.20 -4.52 -20.69
N GLY A 370 -4.32 -3.75 -19.61
CA GLY A 370 -5.17 -2.54 -19.58
C GLY A 370 -4.79 -1.51 -20.64
N GLN A 371 -3.50 -1.32 -20.91
CA GLN A 371 -3.02 -0.41 -21.94
C GLN A 371 -3.31 -0.86 -23.38
N ARG A 372 -3.31 -2.18 -23.62
CA ARG A 372 -3.55 -2.76 -24.95
C ARG A 372 -5.03 -2.99 -25.25
N GLU A 373 -5.88 -2.85 -24.25
CA GLU A 373 -7.31 -3.11 -24.36
C GLU A 373 -8.01 -2.02 -25.20
N THR A 374 -8.69 -2.44 -26.26
CA THR A 374 -9.43 -1.52 -27.14
C THR A 374 -10.75 -1.06 -26.51
N ASN A 375 -11.35 -1.90 -25.65
CA ASN A 375 -12.54 -1.56 -24.91
C ASN A 375 -12.19 -0.63 -23.73
N ARG A 376 -12.51 0.66 -23.89
CA ARG A 376 -12.36 1.72 -22.89
C ARG A 376 -12.91 1.36 -21.51
N TYR A 377 -14.04 0.67 -21.43
CA TYR A 377 -14.70 0.32 -20.17
C TYR A 377 -13.90 -0.73 -19.40
N LYS A 378 -13.44 -1.76 -20.11
CA LYS A 378 -12.58 -2.81 -19.55
C LYS A 378 -11.21 -2.24 -19.16
N ALA A 379 -10.63 -1.39 -20.00
CA ALA A 379 -9.38 -0.69 -19.70
C ALA A 379 -9.52 0.14 -18.40
N ALA A 380 -10.65 0.83 -18.21
CA ALA A 380 -10.89 1.61 -17.00
C ALA A 380 -10.97 0.74 -15.73
N ILE A 381 -11.65 -0.42 -15.80
CA ILE A 381 -11.70 -1.38 -14.69
C ILE A 381 -10.30 -1.94 -14.37
N LEU A 382 -9.54 -2.36 -15.38
CA LEU A 382 -8.20 -2.91 -15.20
C LEU A 382 -7.25 -1.86 -14.59
N HIS A 383 -7.28 -0.62 -15.09
CA HIS A 383 -6.49 0.47 -14.53
C HIS A 383 -6.92 0.83 -13.11
N ALA A 384 -8.22 0.87 -12.81
CA ALA A 384 -8.72 1.14 -11.47
C ALA A 384 -8.32 0.03 -10.47
N PHE A 385 -8.35 -1.23 -10.89
CA PHE A 385 -7.86 -2.35 -10.09
C PHE A 385 -6.35 -2.22 -9.80
N CYS A 386 -5.55 -2.01 -10.85
CA CYS A 386 -4.09 -1.89 -10.73
C CYS A 386 -3.69 -0.69 -9.85
N PHE A 387 -4.28 0.49 -10.10
CA PHE A 387 -3.99 1.69 -9.30
C PHE A 387 -4.56 1.58 -7.88
N GLY A 388 -5.71 0.94 -7.70
CA GLY A 388 -6.26 0.67 -6.36
C GLY A 388 -5.33 -0.23 -5.53
N ALA A 389 -4.61 -1.14 -6.17
CA ALA A 389 -3.65 -2.03 -5.51
C ALA A 389 -2.29 -1.38 -5.19
N ILE A 390 -2.00 -0.16 -5.65
CA ILE A 390 -0.74 0.54 -5.38
C ILE A 390 -0.51 0.71 -3.87
N PHE A 391 -1.56 0.99 -3.10
CA PHE A 391 -1.44 1.07 -1.64
C PHE A 391 -0.97 -0.26 -1.03
N ASN A 392 -1.49 -1.38 -1.52
CA ASN A 392 -1.07 -2.69 -1.05
C ASN A 392 0.42 -2.92 -1.34
N MET A 393 0.98 -2.39 -2.43
CA MET A 393 2.42 -2.46 -2.67
C MET A 393 3.25 -1.67 -1.64
N ILE A 394 2.73 -0.56 -1.13
CA ILE A 394 3.36 0.18 -0.01
C ILE A 394 3.35 -0.69 1.24
N VAL A 395 2.23 -1.33 1.55
CA VAL A 395 2.08 -2.27 2.67
C VAL A 395 3.05 -3.44 2.53
N LEU A 396 3.22 -3.98 1.33
CA LEU A 396 4.15 -5.08 1.06
C LEU A 396 5.57 -4.72 1.48
N ALA A 397 6.08 -3.57 1.02
CA ALA A 397 7.43 -3.15 1.34
C ALA A 397 7.57 -2.78 2.83
N ARG A 398 6.61 -2.00 3.35
CA ARG A 398 6.74 -1.31 4.64
C ARG A 398 6.23 -2.08 5.84
N GLU A 399 5.14 -2.83 5.70
CA GLU A 399 4.46 -3.53 6.80
C GLU A 399 4.85 -5.01 6.83
N GLY A 400 4.77 -5.71 5.69
CA GLY A 400 5.11 -7.13 5.62
C GLY A 400 4.31 -7.90 4.57
N MET A 401 4.74 -9.13 4.32
CA MET A 401 4.11 -10.05 3.37
C MET A 401 2.73 -10.53 3.87
N ASP A 402 2.58 -10.80 5.16
CA ASP A 402 1.32 -11.18 5.79
C ASP A 402 0.23 -10.12 5.63
N SER A 403 0.54 -8.88 6.03
CA SER A 403 -0.37 -7.74 5.91
C SER A 403 -0.70 -7.41 4.45
N PHE A 404 0.23 -7.67 3.52
CA PHE A 404 -0.01 -7.55 2.10
C PHE A 404 -1.00 -8.59 1.57
N VAL A 405 -0.76 -9.88 1.85
CA VAL A 405 -1.57 -10.99 1.34
C VAL A 405 -3.03 -10.82 1.78
N SER A 406 -3.24 -10.54 3.07
CA SER A 406 -4.59 -10.36 3.61
C SER A 406 -5.34 -9.22 2.92
N ARG A 407 -4.69 -8.06 2.74
CA ARG A 407 -5.28 -6.87 2.11
C ARG A 407 -5.51 -7.05 0.61
N VAL A 408 -4.59 -7.68 -0.12
CA VAL A 408 -4.76 -7.94 -1.56
C VAL A 408 -5.85 -8.96 -1.80
N VAL A 409 -5.90 -10.05 -1.04
CA VAL A 409 -6.97 -11.05 -1.17
C VAL A 409 -8.31 -10.41 -0.89
N PHE A 410 -8.44 -9.66 0.21
CA PHE A 410 -9.66 -8.93 0.53
C PHE A 410 -10.05 -7.92 -0.56
N PHE A 411 -9.08 -7.14 -1.07
CA PHE A 411 -9.30 -6.23 -2.18
C PHE A 411 -9.80 -6.94 -3.44
N CYS A 412 -9.16 -8.04 -3.83
CA CYS A 412 -9.55 -8.87 -4.97
C CYS A 412 -10.95 -9.46 -4.80
N LEU A 413 -11.30 -9.95 -3.61
CA LEU A 413 -12.61 -10.54 -3.33
C LEU A 413 -13.72 -9.50 -3.45
N ILE A 414 -13.60 -8.36 -2.78
CA ILE A 414 -14.65 -7.33 -2.83
C ILE A 414 -14.74 -6.68 -4.20
N PHE A 415 -13.60 -6.38 -4.83
CA PHE A 415 -13.59 -5.80 -6.17
C PHE A 415 -14.17 -6.79 -7.20
N GLY A 416 -13.77 -8.06 -7.14
CA GLY A 416 -14.31 -9.13 -7.97
C GLY A 416 -15.80 -9.37 -7.73
N PHE A 417 -16.25 -9.36 -6.48
CA PHE A 417 -17.66 -9.46 -6.11
C PHE A 417 -18.47 -8.31 -6.73
N CYS A 418 -18.00 -7.06 -6.64
CA CYS A 418 -18.66 -5.92 -7.27
C CYS A 418 -18.76 -6.06 -8.79
N LEU A 419 -17.73 -6.61 -9.45
CA LEU A 419 -17.76 -6.87 -10.89
C LEU A 419 -18.81 -7.94 -11.24
N VAL A 420 -18.85 -9.04 -10.49
CA VAL A 420 -19.79 -10.14 -10.71
C VAL A 420 -21.23 -9.65 -10.48
N VAL A 421 -21.48 -8.96 -9.37
CA VAL A 421 -22.80 -8.39 -9.07
C VAL A 421 -23.21 -7.35 -10.12
N ALA A 422 -22.29 -6.50 -10.58
CA ALA A 422 -22.58 -5.56 -11.67
C ALA A 422 -23.00 -6.27 -12.97
N LYS A 423 -22.38 -7.42 -13.29
CA LYS A 423 -22.78 -8.24 -14.44
C LYS A 423 -24.14 -8.91 -14.25
N LEU A 424 -24.40 -9.46 -13.06
CA LEU A 424 -25.70 -10.06 -12.74
C LEU A 424 -26.83 -9.02 -12.76
N LEU A 425 -26.60 -7.84 -12.21
CA LEU A 425 -27.56 -6.73 -12.25
C LEU A 425 -27.78 -6.24 -13.68
N TYR A 426 -26.72 -6.13 -14.49
CA TYR A 426 -26.86 -5.80 -15.90
C TYR A 426 -27.75 -6.83 -16.63
N TRP A 427 -27.49 -8.12 -16.43
CA TRP A 427 -28.28 -9.19 -17.01
C TRP A 427 -29.74 -9.13 -16.56
N LEU A 428 -29.99 -8.89 -15.27
CA LEU A 428 -31.34 -8.71 -14.73
C LEU A 428 -32.07 -7.50 -15.36
N PHE A 429 -31.39 -6.37 -15.52
CA PHE A 429 -31.96 -5.19 -16.16
C PHE A 429 -32.16 -5.34 -17.68
N GLU A 430 -31.37 -6.20 -18.33
CA GLU A 430 -31.53 -6.57 -19.74
C GLU A 430 -32.77 -7.46 -19.91
N VAL A 431 -32.91 -8.49 -19.08
CA VAL A 431 -34.12 -9.36 -19.06
C VAL A 431 -35.38 -8.55 -18.71
N ALA A 432 -35.28 -7.58 -17.80
CA ALA A 432 -36.39 -6.71 -17.43
C ALA A 432 -36.70 -5.61 -18.49
N GLY A 433 -35.95 -5.53 -19.59
CA GLY A 433 -36.18 -4.56 -20.67
C GLY A 433 -35.86 -3.10 -20.31
N VAL A 434 -35.16 -2.85 -19.21
CA VAL A 434 -34.82 -1.50 -18.72
C VAL A 434 -33.64 -0.90 -19.51
N ILE A 435 -32.81 -1.74 -20.13
CA ILE A 435 -31.62 -1.33 -20.88
C ILE A 435 -31.98 -1.08 -22.35
N ARG A 436 -31.78 0.16 -22.81
CA ARG A 436 -32.02 0.56 -24.21
C ARG A 436 -30.79 0.27 -25.07
N HIS A 437 -30.92 -0.65 -26.01
CA HIS A 437 -29.92 -0.83 -27.07
C HIS A 437 -30.09 0.26 -28.13
N TYR A 438 -29.05 1.07 -28.34
CA TYR A 438 -28.98 2.01 -29.46
C TYR A 438 -28.00 1.45 -30.48
N VAL A 439 -28.50 1.08 -31.67
CA VAL A 439 -27.65 0.79 -32.82
C VAL A 439 -27.33 2.11 -33.50
N ILE A 440 -26.05 2.38 -33.71
CA ILE A 440 -25.60 3.50 -34.54
C ILE A 440 -25.33 2.92 -35.92
N SER A 441 -26.33 2.99 -36.80
CA SER A 441 -26.13 2.76 -38.24
C SER A 441 -26.06 4.12 -38.93
N GLN A 442 -24.94 4.40 -39.60
CA GLN A 442 -24.73 5.56 -40.47
C GLN A 442 -25.25 6.91 -39.92
N GLY A 443 -24.69 7.38 -38.80
CA GLY A 443 -24.90 8.76 -38.34
C GLY A 443 -26.30 9.11 -37.83
N LYS A 444 -27.29 8.20 -37.89
CA LYS A 444 -28.59 8.35 -37.25
C LYS A 444 -28.73 7.32 -36.11
N ARG A 445 -29.09 7.80 -34.91
CA ARG A 445 -29.51 6.93 -33.82
C ARG A 445 -30.90 6.37 -34.16
N THR A 446 -30.96 5.12 -34.61
CA THR A 446 -32.24 4.41 -34.78
C THR A 446 -32.44 3.44 -33.63
N ARG A 447 -33.66 3.45 -33.09
CA ARG A 447 -34.11 2.59 -32.01
C ARG A 447 -34.36 1.20 -32.60
N LEU A 448 -33.78 0.15 -32.01
CA LEU A 448 -34.23 -1.21 -32.29
C LEU A 448 -35.58 -1.39 -31.57
N SER A 449 -36.64 -1.65 -32.33
CA SER A 449 -37.87 -2.22 -31.80
C SER A 449 -37.66 -3.73 -31.64
N SER A 450 -37.76 -4.18 -30.38
CA SER A 450 -37.94 -5.55 -29.87
C SER A 450 -37.42 -6.70 -30.72
#